data_AF-A0AA95LGT4-F1
#
_entry.id   AF-A0AA95LGT4-F1
#
_cell.length_a   1.000
_cell.length_b   1.000
_cell.length_c   1.000
_cell.angle_alpha   90.00
_cell.angle_beta   90.00
_cell.angle_gamma   90.00
#
_symmetry.space_group_name_H-M   'P 1'
#
loop_
_entity.id
_entity.type
_entity.pdbx_description
1 polymer ?
#
loop_
_entity_poly.entity_id
_entity_poly.type
_entity_poly.pdbx_seq_one_letter_code
_entity_poly.pdbx_strand_id
1 'polypeptide(L)' 'MFATDEGKAYEAVSFAGGTGLEGDPYQIETAEQLNAVRNYLGAGIYFELTKYGGK' A
#
# COMPACT_ATOMS: atom_id res chain seq x y z
N MET A 1 -2.48 -10.63 -17.43
CA MET A 1 -1.00 -10.63 -17.43
C MET A 1 -0.55 -9.45 -18.27
N PHE A 2 -0.03 -8.40 -17.66
CA PHE A 2 0.53 -7.26 -18.40
C PHE A 2 2.05 -7.34 -18.23
N ALA A 3 2.76 -7.64 -19.31
CA ALA A 3 4.20 -7.53 -19.35
C ALA A 3 4.54 -6.05 -19.55
N THR A 4 5.24 -5.46 -18.59
CA THR A 4 5.93 -4.19 -18.79
C THR A 4 7.33 -4.50 -19.29
N ASP A 5 7.65 -4.01 -20.48
CA ASP A 5 9.02 -3.85 -20.95
C ASP A 5 9.80 -3.07 -19.88
N GLU A 6 11.07 -3.44 -19.63
CA GLU A 6 11.93 -2.92 -18.56
C GLU A 6 11.79 -3.54 -17.16
N GLY A 7 11.70 -4.87 -17.04
CA GLY A 7 12.50 -5.71 -16.10
C GLY A 7 12.72 -5.30 -14.63
N LYS A 8 11.96 -4.37 -14.07
CA LYS A 8 11.93 -3.98 -12.66
C LYS A 8 10.51 -4.23 -12.19
N ALA A 9 10.24 -5.48 -11.81
CA ALA A 9 9.16 -5.73 -10.89
C ALA A 9 9.47 -4.90 -9.64
N TYR A 10 8.80 -3.77 -9.45
CA TYR A 10 8.59 -3.30 -8.11
C TYR A 10 7.79 -4.42 -7.47
N GLU A 11 8.41 -5.17 -6.56
CA GLU A 11 7.66 -6.09 -5.71
C GLU A 11 6.48 -5.26 -5.16
N ALA A 12 5.26 -5.64 -5.53
CA ALA A 12 4.08 -5.00 -4.99
C ALA A 12 4.14 -5.25 -3.48
N VAL A 13 4.56 -4.25 -2.71
CA VAL A 13 4.62 -4.36 -1.25
C VAL A 13 3.21 -4.67 -0.80
N SER A 14 3.03 -5.85 -0.21
CA SER A 14 1.75 -6.22 0.37
C SER A 14 1.57 -5.40 1.64
N PHE A 15 0.50 -4.61 1.69
CA PHE A 15 0.03 -3.97 2.91
C PHE A 15 -0.37 -5.03 3.94
N ALA A 16 -0.48 -4.64 5.21
CA ALA A 16 -0.82 -5.56 6.29
C ALA A 16 -2.27 -6.10 6.18
N GLY A 17 -3.12 -5.40 5.41
CA GLY A 17 -4.51 -5.73 5.17
C GLY A 17 -5.19 -4.66 4.30
N GLY A 18 -6.50 -4.85 4.08
CA GLY A 18 -7.36 -3.93 3.33
C GLY A 18 -7.31 -4.06 1.81
N THR A 19 -8.31 -3.47 1.16
CA THR A 19 -8.46 -3.43 -0.31
C THR A 19 -8.21 -2.05 -0.91
N GLY A 20 -8.02 -1.02 -0.08
CA GLY A 20 -7.80 0.35 -0.51
C GLY A 20 -9.09 1.13 -0.78
N LEU A 21 -10.25 0.54 -0.48
CA LEU A 21 -11.56 1.21 -0.53
C LEU A 21 -11.78 2.04 0.74
N GLU A 22 -12.67 3.03 0.68
CA GLU A 22 -13.00 3.87 1.84
C GLU A 22 -13.43 3.06 3.08
N GLY A 23 -14.22 2.01 2.87
CA GLY A 23 -14.67 1.11 3.95
C GLY A 23 -13.70 0.00 4.32
N ASP A 24 -12.57 -0.12 3.60
CA ASP A 24 -11.56 -1.16 3.80
C ASP A 24 -10.18 -0.67 3.31
N PRO A 25 -9.62 0.37 3.97
CA PRO A 25 -8.38 1.04 3.55
C PRO A 25 -7.18 0.12 3.69
N TYR A 26 -6.14 0.35 2.89
CA TYR A 26 -4.88 -0.38 3.04
C TYR A 26 -4.23 -0.09 4.40
N GLN A 27 -3.83 -1.16 5.10
CA GLN A 27 -3.27 -1.06 6.45
C GLN A 27 -1.74 -0.95 6.41
N ILE A 28 -1.23 0.07 7.09
CA ILE A 28 0.20 0.37 7.19
C ILE A 28 0.69 0.10 8.62
N GLU A 29 1.56 -0.89 8.76
CA GLU A 29 2.22 -1.31 10.00
C GLU A 29 3.74 -1.09 10.01
N THR A 30 4.38 -0.98 8.83
CA THR A 30 5.84 -0.81 8.72
C THR A 30 6.23 0.41 7.87
N ALA A 31 7.49 0.83 8.01
CA ALA A 31 8.05 1.92 7.22
C ALA A 31 8.09 1.59 5.71
N GLU A 32 8.32 0.32 5.36
CA GLU A 32 8.32 -0.16 3.98
C GLU A 32 6.93 -0.05 3.34
N GLN A 33 5.87 -0.34 4.10
CA GLN A 33 4.48 -0.17 3.65
C GLN A 33 4.11 1.30 3.48
N LEU A 34 4.53 2.18 4.40
CA LEU A 34 4.36 3.63 4.25
C LEU A 34 5.09 4.14 2.99
N ASN A 35 6.31 3.65 2.77
CA ASN A 35 7.12 3.99 1.61
C ASN A 35 6.48 3.53 0.28
N ALA A 36 5.65 2.48 0.30
CA ALA A 36 4.95 1.96 -0.87
C ALA A 36 3.76 2.84 -1.31
N VAL A 37 3.19 3.67 -0.43
CA VAL A 37 2.05 4.56 -0.74
C VAL A 37 2.32 5.44 -1.95
N ARG A 38 3.57 5.88 -2.17
CA ARG A 38 3.95 6.73 -3.32
C ARG A 38 3.65 6.11 -4.69
N ASN A 39 3.47 4.78 -4.75
CA ASN A 39 3.17 4.06 -5.99
C ASN A 39 1.66 4.06 -6.30
N TYR A 40 0.81 4.53 -5.39
CA TYR A 40 -0.64 4.56 -5.51
C TYR A 40 -1.12 6.00 -5.76
N LEU A 41 -1.01 6.46 -7.01
CA LEU A 41 -1.29 7.84 -7.40
C LEU A 41 -2.76 8.10 -7.80
N GLY A 42 -3.59 7.06 -7.79
CA GLY A 42 -5.01 7.16 -8.10
C GLY A 42 -5.80 7.88 -7.01
N ALA A 43 -6.84 8.61 -7.41
CA ALA A 43 -7.82 9.11 -6.46
C ALA A 43 -8.69 7.97 -5.91
N GLY A 44 -9.26 8.16 -4.72
CA GLY A 44 -10.15 7.17 -4.10
C GLY A 44 -9.43 5.93 -3.56
N ILE A 45 -8.13 6.04 -3.29
CA ILE A 45 -7.34 5.00 -2.64
C ILE A 45 -7.08 5.45 -1.19
N TYR A 46 -7.52 4.63 -0.24
CA TYR A 46 -7.48 4.97 1.18
C TYR A 46 -6.42 4.14 1.92
N PHE A 47 -5.76 4.79 2.87
CA PHE A 47 -4.68 4.20 3.69
C PHE A 47 -4.92 4.54 5.16
N GLU A 48 -4.68 3.58 6.05
CA GLU A 48 -4.74 3.78 7.49
C GLU A 48 -3.46 3.30 8.18
N LEU A 49 -2.97 4.07 9.15
CA LEU A 49 -1.88 3.65 10.03
C LEU A 49 -2.49 2.88 11.20
N THR A 50 -2.32 1.56 11.24
CA THR A 50 -2.94 0.71 12.27
C THR A 50 -2.06 0.54 13.51
N LYS A 51 -0.78 0.92 13.45
CA LYS A 51 0.16 0.81 14.57
C LYS A 51 0.72 2.17 15.02
N TYR A 52 -0.09 2.90 15.79
CA TYR A 52 0.38 3.86 16.80
C TYR A 52 -0.24 3.53 18.17
N GLY A 53 -0.21 2.26 18.56
CA GLY A 53 -0.60 1.77 19.90
C GLY A 53 0.62 1.25 20.64
N GLY A 54 1.61 2.13 20.83
CA GLY A 54 2.86 1.83 21.50
C GLY A 54 3.08 2.64 22.78
N LYS A 55 2.01 3.08 23.44
CA LYS A 55 1.80 3.20 24.90
C LYS A 55 0.30 3.27 25.18
#